data_AF-T2FDG6-F1
#
_entry.id   AF-T2FDG6-F1
#
_cell.length_a   1.000
_cell.length_b   1.000
_cell.length_c   1.000
_cell.angle_alpha   90.00
_cell.angle_beta   90.00
_cell.angle_gamma   90.00
#
_symmetry.space_group_name_H-M   'P 1'
#
loop_
_entity.id
_entity.type
_entity.pdbx_description
1 polymer ?
#
loop_
_entity_poly.entity_id
_entity_poly.type
_entity_poly.pdbx_seq_one_letter_code
_entity_poly.pdbx_strand_id
1 'polypeptide(L)'
;RYTEARMSKIAMEILRDITKDTIDYQDNYDGSEREPVVMPSRFPNLLVNGAAGIAVGMATNIPPHQLGEIIDGVLAVSENKDITIQELMEFIPGPDFPTAGQILGRSGIRKAY
;
A
#
# COMPACT_ATOMS: atom_id res chain seq x y z
N ARG A 1 11.11 -26.75 -7.23
CA ARG A 1 11.92 -27.00 -8.45
C ARG A 1 11.14 -26.94 -9.77
N TYR A 2 9.81 -26.74 -9.78
CA TYR A 2 8.97 -26.84 -10.99
C TYR A 2 8.35 -25.50 -11.44
N THR A 3 8.56 -24.44 -10.68
CA THR A 3 7.99 -23.11 -10.96
C THR A 3 9.13 -22.13 -11.13
N GLU A 4 9.00 -21.25 -12.11
CA GLU A 4 9.86 -20.10 -12.32
C GLU A 4 9.09 -18.82 -11.97
N ALA A 5 9.79 -17.79 -11.51
CA ALA A 5 9.20 -16.52 -11.16
C ALA A 5 10.13 -15.38 -11.58
N ARG A 6 9.53 -14.24 -11.92
CA ARG A 6 10.22 -12.98 -12.18
C ARG A 6 9.38 -11.82 -11.68
N MET A 7 10.00 -10.67 -11.50
CA MET A 7 9.29 -9.45 -11.09
C MET A 7 8.28 -9.02 -12.16
N SER A 8 7.12 -8.57 -11.71
CA SER A 8 6.15 -7.89 -12.57
C SER A 8 6.64 -6.49 -12.91
N LYS A 9 6.03 -5.86 -13.93
CA LYS A 9 6.38 -4.48 -14.31
C LYS A 9 6.18 -3.49 -13.16
N ILE A 10 5.09 -3.64 -12.39
CA ILE A 10 4.78 -2.75 -11.27
C ILE A 10 5.72 -2.95 -10.07
N ALA A 11 6.27 -4.15 -9.87
CA ALA A 11 7.26 -4.39 -8.82
C ALA A 11 8.53 -3.54 -8.99
N MET A 12 8.87 -3.16 -10.23
CA MET A 12 9.98 -2.25 -10.49
C MET A 12 9.75 -0.85 -9.90
N GLU A 13 8.50 -0.41 -9.72
CA GLU A 13 8.19 0.86 -9.05
C GLU A 13 8.45 0.83 -7.55
N ILE A 14 8.42 -0.35 -6.93
CA ILE A 14 8.78 -0.51 -5.52
C ILE A 14 10.28 -0.34 -5.31
N LEU A 15 11.09 -0.86 -6.25
CA LEU A 15 12.55 -0.86 -6.20
C LEU A 15 13.20 0.34 -6.90
N ARG A 16 12.40 1.20 -7.54
CA ARG A 16 12.93 2.31 -8.35
C ARG A 16 13.79 3.23 -7.48
N ASP A 17 15.01 3.48 -7.94
CA ASP A 17 16.01 4.33 -7.29
C ASP A 17 16.61 3.78 -5.97
N ILE A 18 16.46 2.48 -5.69
CA ILE A 18 17.02 1.86 -4.47
C ILE A 18 18.55 2.00 -4.34
N THR A 19 19.29 2.08 -5.45
CA THR A 19 20.75 2.24 -5.46
C THR A 19 21.23 3.70 -5.38
N LYS A 20 20.32 4.67 -5.26
CA LYS A 20 20.64 6.11 -5.23
C LYS A 20 20.64 6.69 -3.81
N ASP A 21 20.95 5.87 -2.81
CA ASP A 21 21.00 6.27 -1.40
C ASP A 21 19.67 6.91 -0.93
N THR A 22 18.56 6.30 -1.33
CA THR A 22 17.20 6.80 -1.03
C THR A 22 16.61 6.22 0.25
N ILE A 23 17.21 5.17 0.79
CA ILE A 23 16.75 4.41 1.95
C ILE A 23 17.94 3.92 2.76
N ASP A 24 17.71 3.68 4.06
CA ASP A 24 18.71 3.11 4.95
C ASP A 24 18.82 1.60 4.78
N TYR A 25 20.03 1.10 5.02
CA TYR A 25 20.35 -0.33 5.02
C TYR A 25 20.83 -0.77 6.40
N GLN A 26 20.37 -1.93 6.83
CA GLN A 26 20.84 -2.62 8.04
C GLN A 26 21.60 -3.89 7.68
N ASP A 27 22.40 -4.40 8.61
CA ASP A 27 23.03 -5.70 8.46
C ASP A 27 21.98 -6.81 8.59
N ASN A 28 22.15 -7.88 7.83
CA ASN A 28 21.31 -9.07 7.94
C ASN A 28 21.59 -9.83 9.26
N TYR A 29 20.82 -10.89 9.52
CA TYR A 29 20.85 -11.61 10.82
C TYR A 29 22.24 -12.14 11.26
N ASP A 30 23.15 -12.43 10.32
CA ASP A 30 24.50 -12.93 10.59
C ASP A 30 25.61 -11.90 10.30
N GLY A 31 25.24 -10.69 9.87
CA GLY A 31 26.16 -9.59 9.59
C GLY A 31 26.99 -9.73 8.30
N SER A 32 26.69 -10.71 7.44
CA SER A 32 27.44 -10.94 6.20
C SER A 32 26.96 -10.10 5.02
N GLU A 33 25.69 -9.69 5.02
CA GLU A 33 25.04 -8.96 3.93
C GLU A 33 24.26 -7.76 4.49
N ARG A 34 23.88 -6.83 3.60
CA ARG A 34 23.03 -5.69 3.96
C ARG A 34 21.66 -5.78 3.31
N GLU A 35 20.62 -5.47 4.07
CA GLU A 35 19.23 -5.44 3.62
C GLU A 35 18.60 -4.05 3.82
N PRO A 36 17.69 -3.63 2.92
CA PRO A 36 17.00 -2.35 3.06
C PRO A 36 16.02 -2.39 4.24
N VAL A 37 15.99 -1.35 5.06
CA VAL A 37 15.03 -1.24 6.18
C VAL A 37 13.61 -0.99 5.65
N VAL A 38 13.50 -0.19 4.58
CA VAL A 38 12.26 0.09 3.87
C VAL A 38 12.52 0.13 2.36
N MET A 39 11.48 -0.08 1.57
CA MET A 39 11.56 0.06 0.10
C MET A 39 11.18 1.48 -0.33
N PRO A 40 11.77 2.02 -1.42
CA PRO A 40 11.41 3.34 -1.96
C PRO A 40 9.92 3.51 -2.28
N SER A 41 9.25 2.44 -2.73
CA SER A 41 7.78 2.36 -2.92
C SER A 41 7.14 3.57 -3.61
N ARG A 42 7.35 3.73 -4.92
CA ARG A 42 6.82 4.86 -5.70
C ARG A 42 5.29 4.89 -5.87
N PHE A 43 4.58 3.90 -5.34
CA PHE A 43 3.13 3.90 -5.23
C PHE A 43 2.69 3.44 -3.84
N PRO A 44 1.49 3.82 -3.38
CA PRO A 44 0.99 3.56 -2.02
C PRO A 44 0.53 2.10 -1.84
N ASN A 45 1.50 1.17 -1.83
CA ASN A 45 1.28 -0.27 -1.86
C ASN A 45 0.41 -0.80 -0.70
N LEU A 46 0.52 -0.21 0.49
CA LEU A 46 -0.25 -0.63 1.67
C LEU A 46 -1.77 -0.56 1.44
N LEU A 47 -2.24 0.53 0.82
CA LEU A 47 -3.67 0.72 0.53
C LEU A 47 -4.10 -0.03 -0.72
N VAL A 48 -3.23 -0.07 -1.74
CA VAL A 48 -3.51 -0.72 -3.03
C VAL A 48 -3.68 -2.23 -2.87
N ASN A 49 -2.74 -2.89 -2.20
CA ASN A 49 -2.77 -4.34 -2.02
C ASN A 49 -3.41 -4.78 -0.70
N GLY A 50 -3.59 -3.87 0.26
CA GLY A 50 -4.05 -4.20 1.60
C GLY A 50 -3.00 -4.94 2.43
N ALA A 51 -3.41 -5.38 3.62
CA ALA A 51 -2.57 -6.16 4.52
C ALA A 51 -3.45 -6.98 5.46
N ALA A 52 -3.10 -8.26 5.69
CA ALA A 52 -3.76 -9.10 6.68
C ALA A 52 -2.69 -9.79 7.53
N GLY A 53 -2.84 -9.75 8.86
CA GLY A 53 -1.85 -10.35 9.77
C GLY A 53 -2.35 -10.42 11.21
N ILE A 54 -1.93 -11.46 11.92
CA ILE A 54 -2.23 -11.67 13.34
C ILE A 54 -0.89 -11.73 14.08
N ALA A 55 -0.70 -10.85 15.06
CA ALA A 55 0.46 -10.84 15.93
C ALA A 55 0.05 -11.24 17.36
N VAL A 56 0.92 -11.00 18.34
CA VAL A 56 0.62 -11.28 19.74
C VAL A 56 -0.26 -10.16 20.31
N GLY A 57 -1.54 -10.45 20.53
CA GLY A 57 -2.49 -9.50 21.14
C GLY A 57 -3.13 -8.49 20.18
N MET A 58 -2.83 -8.55 18.88
CA MET A 58 -3.36 -7.64 17.87
C MET A 58 -3.51 -8.31 16.51
N ALA A 59 -4.41 -7.77 15.68
CA ALA A 59 -4.62 -8.20 14.31
C ALA A 59 -4.84 -6.99 13.40
N THR A 60 -4.44 -7.11 12.13
CA THR A 60 -4.66 -6.13 11.08
C THR A 60 -5.38 -6.78 9.90
N ASN A 61 -6.30 -6.02 9.30
CA ASN A 61 -6.98 -6.41 8.07
C ASN A 61 -7.38 -5.14 7.29
N ILE A 62 -6.58 -4.78 6.30
CA ILE A 62 -6.77 -3.64 5.42
C ILE A 62 -7.17 -4.19 4.05
N PRO A 63 -8.34 -3.82 3.50
CA PRO A 63 -8.75 -4.29 2.19
C PRO A 63 -7.98 -3.58 1.07
N PRO A 64 -7.86 -4.20 -0.12
CA PRO A 64 -7.25 -3.57 -1.29
C PRO A 64 -8.10 -2.42 -1.84
N HIS A 65 -7.46 -1.50 -2.55
CA HIS A 65 -8.07 -0.33 -3.16
C HIS A 65 -7.55 -0.11 -4.58
N GLN A 66 -8.31 0.65 -5.37
CA GLN A 66 -7.93 0.99 -6.73
C GLN A 66 -6.71 1.94 -6.74
N LEU A 67 -5.65 1.57 -7.45
CA LEU A 67 -4.42 2.35 -7.60
C LEU A 67 -4.61 3.83 -7.97
N GLY A 68 -5.37 4.13 -9.01
CA GLY A 68 -5.70 5.47 -9.49
C GLY A 68 -6.47 6.29 -8.46
N GLU A 69 -7.50 5.72 -7.82
CA GLU A 69 -8.26 6.40 -6.76
C GLU A 69 -7.36 6.80 -5.58
N ILE A 70 -6.46 5.90 -5.18
CA ILE A 70 -5.49 6.22 -4.12
C ILE A 70 -4.49 7.29 -4.59
N ILE A 71 -4.02 7.26 -5.84
CA ILE A 71 -3.14 8.32 -6.37
C ILE A 71 -3.87 9.67 -6.37
N ASP A 72 -5.11 9.72 -6.84
CA ASP A 72 -5.93 10.93 -6.85
C ASP A 72 -6.16 11.46 -5.43
N GLY A 73 -6.43 10.58 -4.47
CA GLY A 73 -6.54 10.94 -3.05
C GLY A 73 -5.22 11.48 -2.49
N VAL A 74 -4.07 10.87 -2.82
CA VAL A 74 -2.75 11.37 -2.40
C VAL A 74 -2.46 12.74 -2.99
N LEU A 75 -2.80 12.97 -4.26
CA LEU A 75 -2.67 14.28 -4.91
C LEU A 75 -3.58 15.32 -4.23
N ALA A 76 -4.83 14.96 -3.91
CA ALA A 76 -5.75 15.83 -3.20
C ALA A 76 -5.22 16.24 -1.81
N VAL A 77 -4.66 15.31 -1.02
CA VAL A 77 -3.97 15.63 0.25
C VAL A 77 -2.76 16.54 0.02
N SER A 78 -2.03 16.34 -1.09
CA SER A 78 -0.84 17.14 -1.38
C SER A 78 -1.19 18.61 -1.72
N GLU A 79 -2.34 18.84 -2.35
CA GLU A 79 -2.85 20.16 -2.71
C GLU A 79 -3.57 20.86 -1.55
N ASN A 80 -4.32 20.09 -0.74
CA ASN A 80 -5.04 20.59 0.42
C ASN A 80 -4.70 19.78 1.67
N LYS A 81 -3.87 20.37 2.54
CA LYS A 81 -3.45 19.73 3.80
C LYS A 81 -4.58 19.61 4.84
N ASP A 82 -5.62 20.41 4.71
CA ASP A 82 -6.77 20.43 5.62
C ASP A 82 -7.95 19.60 5.07
N ILE A 83 -7.72 18.83 4.00
CA ILE A 83 -8.74 17.97 3.41
C ILE A 83 -9.30 17.01 4.46
N THR A 84 -10.62 16.97 4.55
CA THR A 84 -11.33 16.12 5.50
C THR A 84 -11.43 14.69 4.96
N ILE A 85 -11.66 13.73 5.85
CA ILE A 85 -11.93 12.34 5.46
C ILE A 85 -13.15 12.27 4.53
N GLN A 86 -14.18 13.11 4.76
CA GLN A 86 -15.38 13.13 3.92
C GLN A 86 -15.08 13.56 2.48
N GLU A 87 -14.21 14.54 2.30
CA GLU A 87 -13.76 14.98 0.98
C GLU A 87 -12.84 13.94 0.32
N LEU A 88 -11.95 13.30 1.09
CA LEU A 88 -11.12 12.20 0.58
C LEU A 88 -11.94 11.01 0.07
N MET A 89 -13.09 10.75 0.67
CA MET A 89 -14.02 9.70 0.23
C MET A 89 -14.69 9.99 -1.11
N GLU A 90 -14.61 11.23 -1.63
CA GLU A 90 -15.05 11.54 -2.99
C GLU A 90 -14.05 11.01 -4.02
N PHE A 91 -12.76 10.97 -3.68
CA PHE A 91 -11.69 10.39 -4.50
C PHE A 91 -11.55 8.88 -4.29
N ILE A 92 -11.79 8.40 -3.06
CA ILE A 92 -11.65 6.98 -2.67
C ILE A 92 -13.02 6.48 -2.16
N PRO A 93 -13.92 6.04 -3.06
CA PRO A 93 -15.30 5.70 -2.69
C PRO A 93 -15.41 4.47 -1.78
N GLY A 94 -14.41 3.58 -1.83
CA GLY A 94 -14.39 2.34 -1.06
C GLY A 94 -13.28 1.38 -1.50
N PRO A 95 -13.24 0.17 -0.92
CA PRO A 95 -12.31 -0.88 -1.32
C PRO A 95 -12.60 -1.46 -2.71
N ASP A 96 -11.56 -1.96 -3.39
CA ASP A 96 -11.64 -2.62 -4.70
C ASP A 96 -11.04 -4.02 -4.62
N PHE A 97 -11.89 -5.05 -4.71
CA PHE A 97 -11.48 -6.44 -4.57
C PHE A 97 -11.14 -7.05 -5.95
N PRO A 98 -10.08 -7.88 -6.05
CA PRO A 98 -9.67 -8.47 -7.32
C PRO A 98 -10.72 -9.43 -7.92
N THR A 99 -11.68 -9.88 -7.12
CA THR A 99 -12.78 -10.77 -7.52
C THR A 99 -14.06 -10.02 -7.87
N ALA A 100 -14.05 -8.69 -7.87
CA ALA A 100 -15.24 -7.84 -7.85
C ALA A 100 -16.17 -8.21 -6.67
N GLY A 101 -17.44 -7.79 -6.74
CA GLY A 101 -18.45 -8.08 -5.73
C GLY A 101 -19.49 -6.97 -5.62
N GLN A 102 -20.35 -7.08 -4.61
CA GLN A 102 -21.27 -6.01 -4.23
C GLN A 102 -21.05 -5.66 -2.76
N ILE A 103 -20.81 -4.38 -2.49
CA ILE A 103 -20.69 -3.85 -1.15
C ILE A 103 -22.08 -3.38 -0.71
N LEU A 104 -22.58 -3.94 0.40
CA LEU A 104 -23.88 -3.59 0.96
C LEU A 104 -23.71 -2.53 2.05
N GLY A 105 -24.15 -1.32 1.74
CA GLY A 105 -24.07 -0.17 2.64
C GLY A 105 -22.71 0.52 2.65
N ARG A 106 -22.71 1.79 3.05
CA ARG A 106 -21.50 2.65 3.09
C ARG A 106 -21.10 3.08 4.50
N SER A 107 -21.94 2.78 5.50
CA SER A 107 -21.70 3.17 6.90
C SER A 107 -20.47 2.48 7.49
N GLY A 108 -20.25 1.21 7.16
CA GLY A 108 -19.07 0.46 7.61
C GLY A 108 -17.77 1.05 7.08
N ILE A 109 -17.73 1.39 5.78
CA ILE A 109 -16.57 2.04 5.14
C ILE A 109 -16.30 3.40 5.78
N ARG A 110 -17.32 4.25 5.91
CA ARG A 110 -17.20 5.58 6.53
C ARG A 110 -16.69 5.58 7.96
N LYS A 111 -16.94 4.49 8.71
CA LYS A 111 -16.48 4.36 10.09
C LYS A 111 -15.06 3.79 10.16
N ALA A 112 -14.65 3.02 9.16
CA ALA A 112 -13.33 2.42 9.08
C ALA A 112 -12.27 3.41 8.60
N TYR A 113 -12.66 4.36 7.76
CA TYR A 113 -11.84 5.50 7.36
C TYR A 113 -11.85 6.58 8.45
#